data_AF-A0A0N0S6V4-F1
#
_entry.id   AF-A0A0N0S6V4-F1
#
_cell.length_a   1.000
_cell.length_b   1.000
_cell.length_c   1.000
_cell.angle_alpha   90.00
_cell.angle_beta   90.00
_cell.angle_gamma   90.00
#
_symmetry.space_group_name_H-M   'P 1'
#
loop_
_entity.id
_entity.type
_entity.pdbx_description
1 polymer ?
#
loop_
_entity_poly.entity_id
_entity_poly.type
_entity_poly.pdbx_seq_one_letter_code
_entity_poly.pdbx_strand_id
1 'polypeptide(L)'
;MSDRPGPAHATSSALATESIIDRLLDALDEQQLDELARRVSTRRFARVEARLLAALRADSAVLHRDGLTDHSEPVTHVTFSTHDNDYDPVCWGDNAVARHESGAKTPVDYGGTDVEHALRDYSSFTCPIAGSRLVVDLNTGQFTVRGAWEPA
;
A
#
# COMPACT_ATOMS: atom_id res chain seq x y z
N MET A 1 29.10 38.90 13.75
CA MET A 1 28.80 38.69 12.33
C MET A 1 28.91 37.20 12.09
N SER A 2 27.77 36.49 12.03
CA SER A 2 27.73 35.05 11.77
C SER A 2 27.08 34.84 10.41
N ASP A 3 27.90 34.53 9.41
CA ASP A 3 27.44 34.00 8.14
C ASP A 3 26.88 32.59 8.37
N ARG A 4 25.55 32.46 8.28
CA ARG A 4 24.90 31.16 8.11
C ARG A 4 24.73 30.92 6.60
N PRO A 5 25.24 29.82 6.03
CA PRO A 5 24.92 29.45 4.66
C PRO A 5 23.44 29.03 4.57
N GLY A 6 22.70 29.60 3.63
CA GLY A 6 21.32 29.24 3.32
C GLY A 6 21.20 27.92 2.51
N PRO A 7 19.99 27.35 2.41
CA PRO A 7 19.78 26.04 1.79
C PRO A 7 19.73 26.16 0.26
N ALA A 8 20.88 26.08 -0.40
CA ALA A 8 20.96 26.19 -1.87
C ALA A 8 20.91 24.84 -2.62
N HIS A 9 20.88 23.70 -1.92
CA HIS A 9 21.05 22.40 -2.57
C HIS A 9 19.75 21.68 -2.98
N ALA A 10 18.59 22.05 -2.44
CA ALA A 10 17.33 21.38 -2.78
C ALA A 10 16.73 21.84 -4.12
N THR A 11 16.94 23.11 -4.51
CA THR A 11 16.33 23.71 -5.72
C THR A 11 17.01 23.29 -7.01
N SER A 12 18.34 23.11 -7.01
CA SER A 12 19.09 22.76 -8.22
C SER A 12 18.81 21.33 -8.72
N SER A 13 18.59 20.37 -7.81
CA SER A 13 18.28 18.99 -8.19
C SER A 13 16.86 18.83 -8.72
N ALA A 14 15.89 19.57 -8.18
CA ALA A 14 14.50 19.54 -8.63
C ALA A 14 14.38 20.13 -10.05
N LEU A 15 14.98 21.30 -10.29
CA LEU A 15 15.02 21.94 -11.61
C LEU A 15 15.76 21.09 -12.67
N ALA A 16 16.82 20.38 -12.28
CA ALA A 16 17.50 19.43 -13.16
C ALA A 16 16.65 18.20 -13.47
N THR A 17 15.83 17.75 -12.52
CA THR A 17 14.93 16.60 -12.69
C THR A 17 13.77 16.96 -13.61
N GLU A 18 13.12 18.10 -13.40
CA GLU A 18 12.05 18.62 -14.27
C GLU A 18 12.56 18.82 -15.71
N SER A 19 13.70 19.49 -15.89
CA SER A 19 14.27 19.72 -17.23
C SER A 19 14.64 18.43 -17.97
N ILE A 20 15.04 17.36 -17.27
CA ILE A 20 15.31 16.06 -17.88
C ILE A 20 13.99 15.36 -18.24
N ILE A 21 12.99 15.43 -17.36
CA ILE A 21 11.67 14.81 -17.61
C ILE A 21 11.00 15.48 -18.80
N ASP A 22 10.94 16.81 -18.86
CA ASP A 22 10.28 17.52 -19.95
C ASP A 22 10.91 17.17 -21.31
N ARG A 23 12.24 17.13 -21.40
CA ARG A 23 12.94 16.71 -22.62
C ARG A 23 12.66 15.27 -23.00
N LEU A 24 12.49 14.38 -22.02
CA LEU A 24 12.11 12.98 -22.27
C LEU A 24 10.67 12.89 -22.76
N LEU A 25 9.76 13.70 -22.22
CA LEU A 25 8.36 13.73 -22.66
C LEU A 25 8.21 14.31 -24.08
N ASP A 26 8.93 15.40 -24.39
CA ASP A 26 8.92 16.03 -25.71
C ASP A 26 9.51 15.14 -26.82
N ALA A 27 10.37 14.19 -26.46
CA ALA A 27 11.04 13.30 -27.40
C ALA A 27 10.22 12.05 -27.77
N LEU A 28 9.11 11.79 -27.07
CA LEU A 28 8.28 10.60 -27.26
C LEU A 28 7.02 10.97 -28.05
N ASP A 29 6.60 10.07 -28.93
CA ASP A 29 5.29 10.17 -29.56
C ASP A 29 4.16 9.76 -28.59
N GLU A 30 2.91 9.99 -28.98
CA GLU A 30 1.73 9.69 -28.17
C GLU A 30 1.67 8.23 -27.71
N GLN A 31 1.95 7.28 -28.62
CA GLN A 31 1.94 5.86 -28.31
C GLN A 31 3.05 5.48 -27.29
N GLN A 32 4.22 6.08 -27.43
CA GLN A 32 5.33 5.89 -26.51
C GLN A 32 5.09 6.52 -25.15
N LEU A 33 4.43 7.68 -25.10
CA LEU A 33 3.99 8.32 -23.86
C LEU A 33 2.96 7.46 -23.13
N ASP A 34 1.99 6.89 -23.84
CA ASP A 34 1.01 5.97 -23.26
C ASP A 34 1.67 4.71 -22.68
N GLU A 35 2.59 4.10 -23.43
CA GLU A 35 3.33 2.93 -22.97
C GLU A 35 4.24 3.26 -21.78
N LEU A 36 4.87 4.44 -21.76
CA LEU A 36 5.64 4.93 -20.63
C LEU A 36 4.76 5.11 -19.40
N ALA A 37 3.61 5.77 -19.55
CA ALA A 37 2.64 5.97 -18.48
C ALA A 37 2.18 4.63 -17.90
N ARG A 38 1.83 3.66 -18.77
CA ARG A 38 1.47 2.30 -18.35
C ARG A 38 2.59 1.64 -17.55
N ARG A 39 3.83 1.67 -18.03
CA ARG A 39 4.99 1.07 -17.34
C ARG A 39 5.29 1.75 -16.01
N VAL A 40 5.20 3.08 -15.94
CA VAL A 40 5.36 3.84 -14.70
C VAL A 40 4.30 3.43 -13.71
N SER A 41 3.02 3.40 -14.12
CA SER A 41 1.91 2.96 -13.28
C SER A 41 2.09 1.54 -12.77
N THR A 42 2.44 0.57 -13.62
CA THR A 42 2.73 -0.82 -13.20
C THR A 42 3.84 -0.88 -12.17
N ARG A 43 4.95 -0.14 -12.37
CA ARG A 43 6.07 -0.12 -11.42
C ARG A 43 5.71 0.57 -10.11
N ARG A 44 4.90 1.64 -10.15
CA ARG A 44 4.42 2.32 -8.93
C ARG A 44 3.51 1.39 -8.15
N PHE A 45 2.59 0.70 -8.82
CA PHE A 45 1.71 -0.28 -8.20
C PHE A 45 2.48 -1.39 -7.48
N ALA A 46 3.44 -2.02 -8.17
CA ALA A 46 4.28 -3.07 -7.57
C ALA A 46 5.09 -2.57 -6.35
N ARG A 47 5.54 -1.31 -6.36
CA ARG A 47 6.24 -0.71 -5.20
C ARG A 47 5.31 -0.52 -4.01
N VAL A 48 4.06 -0.14 -4.26
CA VAL A 48 3.05 0.02 -3.21
C VAL A 48 2.67 -1.32 -2.60
N GLU A 49 2.42 -2.36 -3.42
CA GLU A 49 2.20 -3.73 -2.94
C GLU A 49 3.37 -4.23 -2.08
N ALA A 50 4.60 -4.05 -2.55
CA ALA A 50 5.79 -4.46 -1.81
C ALA A 50 5.93 -3.74 -0.45
N ARG A 51 5.59 -2.45 -0.40
CA ARG A 51 5.59 -1.67 0.85
C ARG A 51 4.54 -2.17 1.82
N LEU A 52 3.32 -2.39 1.37
CA LEU A 52 2.23 -2.92 2.19
C LEU A 52 2.58 -4.31 2.73
N LEU A 53 3.08 -5.21 1.86
CA LEU A 53 3.52 -6.54 2.28
C LEU A 53 4.66 -6.48 3.31
N ALA A 54 5.63 -5.58 3.13
CA ALA A 54 6.73 -5.41 4.07
C ALA A 54 6.22 -4.90 5.43
N ALA A 55 5.33 -3.91 5.45
CA ALA A 55 4.72 -3.39 6.67
C ALA A 55 3.94 -4.50 7.42
N LEU A 56 3.14 -5.29 6.70
CA LEU A 56 2.38 -6.40 7.29
C LEU A 56 3.27 -7.49 7.89
N ARG A 57 4.37 -7.85 7.21
CA ARG A 57 5.33 -8.83 7.73
C ARG A 57 6.06 -8.31 8.96
N ALA A 58 6.44 -7.03 8.96
CA ALA A 58 7.08 -6.40 10.11
C ALA A 58 6.16 -6.38 11.33
N ASP A 59 4.91 -5.96 11.13
CA ASP A 59 3.91 -5.88 12.20
C ASP A 59 3.49 -7.27 12.70
N SER A 60 3.28 -8.24 11.80
CA SER A 60 3.00 -9.63 12.18
C SER A 60 4.07 -10.23 13.08
N ALA A 61 5.35 -9.89 12.85
CA ALA A 61 6.45 -10.31 13.71
C ALA A 61 6.41 -9.63 15.10
N VAL A 62 5.84 -8.42 15.21
CA VAL A 62 5.63 -7.70 16.47
C VAL A 62 4.45 -8.26 17.23
N LEU A 63 3.31 -8.54 16.56
CA LEU A 63 2.13 -9.19 17.17
C LEU A 63 2.49 -10.48 17.93
N HIS A 64 3.40 -11.28 17.36
CA HIS A 64 3.94 -12.49 18.00
C HIS A 64 4.85 -12.20 19.18
N ARG A 65 5.70 -11.19 19.06
CA ARG A 65 6.71 -10.86 20.07
C ARG A 65 6.07 -10.29 21.33
N ASP A 66 5.04 -9.48 21.16
CA ASP A 66 4.43 -8.71 22.25
C ASP A 66 3.24 -9.45 22.89
N GLY A 67 2.95 -10.69 22.47
CA GLY A 67 1.87 -11.50 23.03
C GLY A 67 0.49 -10.89 22.81
N LEU A 68 0.35 -10.03 21.78
CA LEU A 68 -0.89 -9.35 21.42
C LEU A 68 -1.92 -10.30 20.78
N THR A 69 -1.54 -11.56 20.59
CA THR A 69 -2.43 -12.63 20.18
C THR A 69 -2.26 -13.81 21.14
N ASP A 70 -3.36 -14.49 21.48
CA ASP A 70 -3.34 -15.73 22.28
C ASP A 70 -2.72 -16.92 21.52
N HIS A 71 -2.28 -16.71 20.28
CA HIS A 71 -1.78 -17.74 19.38
C HIS A 71 -0.27 -17.58 19.18
N SER A 72 0.47 -18.68 19.35
CA SER A 72 1.92 -18.71 19.18
C SER A 72 2.35 -19.00 17.73
N GLU A 73 1.41 -19.36 16.86
CA GLU A 73 1.68 -19.74 15.47
C GLU A 73 1.68 -18.53 14.53
N PRO A 74 2.55 -18.46 13.52
CA PRO A 74 2.67 -17.31 12.62
C PRO A 74 1.36 -16.92 11.93
N VAL A 75 1.15 -15.61 11.71
CA VAL A 75 0.09 -15.12 10.81
C VAL A 75 0.48 -15.48 9.39
N THR A 76 -0.41 -16.15 8.67
CA THR A 76 -0.22 -16.52 7.26
C THR A 76 -0.97 -15.59 6.32
N HIS A 77 -2.11 -15.03 6.77
CA HIS A 77 -2.93 -14.15 5.94
C HIS A 77 -3.47 -12.97 6.73
N VAL A 78 -3.64 -11.84 6.08
CA VAL A 78 -4.36 -10.68 6.61
C VAL A 78 -5.50 -10.34 5.66
N THR A 79 -6.71 -10.19 6.18
CA THR A 79 -7.89 -9.81 5.41
C THR A 79 -8.38 -8.44 5.82
N PHE A 80 -8.44 -7.52 4.86
CA PHE A 80 -9.04 -6.19 5.00
C PHE A 80 -10.41 -6.18 4.34
N SER A 81 -11.32 -5.37 4.88
CA SER A 81 -12.60 -5.06 4.24
C SER A 81 -12.60 -3.61 3.80
N THR A 82 -13.36 -3.26 2.78
CA THR A 82 -13.53 -1.86 2.42
C THR A 82 -14.29 -1.09 3.50
N HIS A 83 -13.87 0.13 3.76
CA HIS A 83 -14.64 1.13 4.48
C HIS A 83 -15.38 2.00 3.46
N ASP A 84 -16.68 2.18 3.67
CA ASP A 84 -17.53 3.07 2.89
C ASP A 84 -18.12 4.07 3.89
N ASN A 85 -17.82 5.34 3.68
CA ASN A 85 -18.46 6.43 4.39
C ASN A 85 -19.05 7.37 3.34
N ASP A 86 -20.22 7.97 3.64
CA ASP A 86 -21.01 8.72 2.64
C ASP A 86 -20.28 9.94 2.03
N TYR A 87 -19.08 10.30 2.52
CA TYR A 87 -18.37 11.53 2.20
C TYR A 87 -16.99 11.32 1.56
N ASP A 88 -16.43 10.11 1.63
CA ASP A 88 -15.10 9.77 1.11
C ASP A 88 -15.18 8.66 0.06
N PRO A 89 -14.24 8.62 -0.90
CA PRO A 89 -14.12 7.48 -1.79
C PRO A 89 -13.84 6.19 -0.99
N VAL A 90 -14.48 5.09 -1.40
CA VAL A 90 -14.28 3.77 -0.82
C VAL A 90 -12.79 3.43 -0.75
N CYS A 91 -12.34 3.00 0.42
CA CYS A 91 -10.94 2.65 0.68
C CYS A 91 -10.84 1.32 1.42
N TRP A 92 -9.64 0.73 1.47
CA TRP A 92 -9.39 -0.41 2.35
C TRP A 92 -9.36 0.05 3.80
N GLY A 93 -10.18 -0.54 4.65
CA GLY A 93 -10.17 -0.27 6.09
C GLY A 93 -8.88 -0.76 6.74
N ASP A 94 -8.48 -0.08 7.81
CA ASP A 94 -7.35 -0.41 8.67
C ASP A 94 -7.67 -1.52 9.69
N ASN A 95 -8.95 -1.76 9.94
CA ASN A 95 -9.43 -2.90 10.72
C ASN A 95 -9.37 -4.18 9.88
N ALA A 96 -8.70 -5.20 10.41
CA ALA A 96 -8.37 -6.41 9.68
C ALA A 96 -8.62 -7.67 10.50
N VAL A 97 -8.56 -8.81 9.82
CA VAL A 97 -8.53 -10.14 10.44
C VAL A 97 -7.25 -10.84 10.03
N ALA A 98 -6.36 -11.06 11.00
CA ALA A 98 -5.19 -11.91 10.86
C ALA A 98 -5.60 -13.38 11.01
N ARG A 99 -5.10 -14.25 10.13
CA ARG A 99 -5.29 -15.70 10.18
C ARG A 99 -3.97 -16.40 10.41
N HIS A 100 -3.90 -17.18 11.48
CA HIS A 100 -2.74 -17.97 11.86
C HIS A 100 -2.65 -19.27 11.05
N GLU A 101 -1.49 -19.93 11.09
CA GLU A 101 -1.25 -21.21 10.40
C GLU A 101 -2.26 -22.31 10.80
N SER A 102 -2.66 -22.34 12.06
CA SER A 102 -3.71 -23.24 12.58
C SER A 102 -5.11 -22.96 12.01
N GLY A 103 -5.30 -21.81 11.37
CA GLY A 103 -6.59 -21.29 10.95
C GLY A 103 -7.30 -20.43 11.99
N ALA A 104 -6.71 -20.27 13.19
CA ALA A 104 -7.19 -19.32 14.19
C ALA A 104 -7.21 -17.89 13.63
N LYS A 105 -8.13 -17.06 14.14
CA LYS A 105 -8.36 -15.70 13.63
C LYS A 105 -8.31 -14.69 14.75
N THR A 106 -7.57 -13.62 14.52
CA THR A 106 -7.40 -12.52 15.47
C THR A 106 -7.80 -11.21 14.79
N PRO A 107 -8.73 -10.44 15.36
CA PRO A 107 -8.99 -9.09 14.89
C PRO A 107 -7.79 -8.20 15.20
N VAL A 108 -7.39 -7.35 14.25
CA VAL A 108 -6.25 -6.44 14.38
C VAL A 108 -6.69 -5.06 13.89
N ASP A 109 -6.26 -4.02 14.61
CA ASP A 109 -6.43 -2.63 14.23
C ASP A 109 -5.07 -2.05 13.84
N TYR A 110 -4.95 -1.60 12.60
CA TYR A 110 -3.73 -1.01 12.05
C TYR A 110 -3.71 0.52 12.13
N GLY A 111 -4.68 1.17 12.77
CA GLY A 111 -4.73 2.61 12.93
C GLY A 111 -3.44 3.19 13.54
N GLY A 112 -2.89 4.22 12.90
CA GLY A 112 -1.66 4.90 13.27
C GLY A 112 -0.36 4.17 12.88
N THR A 113 -0.45 3.02 12.19
CA THR A 113 0.74 2.20 11.82
C THR A 113 1.22 2.45 10.40
N ASP A 114 2.41 1.94 10.04
CA ASP A 114 2.89 1.94 8.66
C ASP A 114 1.98 1.15 7.70
N VAL A 115 1.22 0.19 8.23
CA VAL A 115 0.24 -0.58 7.45
C VAL A 115 -0.92 0.32 7.00
N GLU A 116 -1.45 1.18 7.87
CA GLU A 116 -2.51 2.15 7.50
C GLU A 116 -2.03 3.07 6.36
N HIS A 117 -0.83 3.62 6.48
CA HIS A 117 -0.27 4.51 5.47
C HIS A 117 -0.10 3.79 4.12
N ALA A 118 0.43 2.56 4.13
CA ALA A 118 0.59 1.76 2.94
C ALA A 118 -0.75 1.29 2.33
N LEU A 119 -1.78 1.04 3.16
CA LEU A 119 -3.15 0.73 2.71
C LEU A 119 -3.83 1.93 2.06
N ARG A 120 -3.60 3.14 2.56
CA ARG A 120 -4.12 4.38 1.95
C ARG A 120 -3.51 4.58 0.57
N ASP A 121 -2.20 4.42 0.46
CA ASP A 121 -1.51 4.41 -0.84
C ASP A 121 -2.12 3.34 -1.75
N TYR A 122 -2.22 2.09 -1.30
CA TYR A 122 -2.78 0.99 -2.09
C TYR A 122 -4.22 1.26 -2.56
N SER A 123 -5.08 1.78 -1.69
CA SER A 123 -6.46 2.16 -2.01
C SER A 123 -6.52 3.15 -3.18
N SER A 124 -5.64 4.14 -3.20
CA SER A 124 -5.59 5.15 -4.27
C SER A 124 -5.23 4.59 -5.65
N PHE A 125 -4.56 3.43 -5.70
CA PHE A 125 -4.24 2.75 -6.96
C PHE A 125 -5.29 1.70 -7.34
N THR A 126 -5.95 1.07 -6.37
CA THR A 126 -6.91 -0.01 -6.67
C THR A 126 -8.35 0.47 -6.84
N CYS A 127 -8.71 1.65 -6.31
CA CYS A 127 -10.08 2.18 -6.31
C CYS A 127 -11.11 1.09 -5.93
N PRO A 128 -11.04 0.56 -4.69
CA PRO A 128 -11.82 -0.62 -4.32
C PRO A 128 -13.33 -0.34 -4.35
N ILE A 129 -14.12 -1.38 -4.57
CA ILE A 129 -15.60 -1.31 -4.59
C ILE A 129 -16.13 -1.65 -3.20
N ALA A 130 -17.16 -0.94 -2.74
CA ALA A 130 -17.79 -1.19 -1.45
C ALA A 130 -18.19 -2.66 -1.29
N GLY A 131 -17.91 -3.22 -0.11
CA GLY A 131 -18.11 -4.64 0.22
C GLY A 131 -16.98 -5.58 -0.22
N SER A 132 -15.95 -5.08 -0.91
CA SER A 132 -14.80 -5.91 -1.32
C SER A 132 -13.94 -6.30 -0.12
N ARG A 133 -13.18 -7.39 -0.29
CA ARG A 133 -12.19 -7.86 0.68
C ARG A 133 -10.84 -8.05 0.02
N LEU A 134 -9.80 -7.52 0.64
CA LEU A 134 -8.42 -7.75 0.24
C LEU A 134 -7.83 -8.82 1.13
N VAL A 135 -7.36 -9.91 0.54
CA VAL A 135 -6.62 -10.97 1.24
C VAL A 135 -5.17 -10.88 0.82
N VAL A 136 -4.27 -10.68 1.79
CA VAL A 136 -2.82 -10.69 1.59
C VAL A 136 -2.26 -11.96 2.20
N ASP A 137 -1.61 -12.80 1.39
CA ASP A 137 -0.85 -13.95 1.85
C ASP A 137 0.57 -13.49 2.22
N LEU A 138 0.93 -13.60 3.50
CA LEU A 138 2.22 -13.14 4.01
C LEU A 138 3.37 -14.08 3.62
N ASN A 139 3.10 -15.34 3.29
CA ASN A 139 4.09 -16.32 2.88
C ASN A 139 4.48 -16.11 1.41
N THR A 140 3.48 -16.07 0.53
CA THR A 140 3.71 -15.93 -0.92
C THR A 140 3.84 -14.48 -1.38
N GLY A 141 3.32 -13.54 -0.59
CA GLY A 141 3.20 -12.13 -0.98
C GLY A 141 2.06 -11.87 -1.96
N GLN A 142 1.15 -12.83 -2.16
CA GLN A 142 0.05 -12.70 -3.09
C GLN A 142 -1.06 -11.80 -2.54
N PHE A 143 -1.54 -10.88 -3.37
CA PHE A 143 -2.71 -10.04 -3.12
C PHE A 143 -3.91 -10.61 -3.89
N THR A 144 -5.01 -10.87 -3.19
CA THR A 144 -6.25 -11.35 -3.79
C THR A 144 -7.41 -10.46 -3.39
N VAL A 145 -7.99 -9.76 -4.35
CA VAL A 145 -9.24 -9.02 -4.15
C VAL A 145 -10.42 -9.96 -4.40
N ARG A 146 -11.31 -10.04 -3.41
CA ARG A 146 -12.59 -10.73 -3.52
C ARG A 146 -13.68 -9.66 -3.56
N GLY A 147 -14.52 -9.71 -4.59
CA GLY A 147 -15.60 -8.73 -4.78
C GLY A 147 -16.65 -8.79 -3.68
N ALA A 148 -17.62 -7.87 -3.76
CA ALA A 148 -18.79 -7.90 -2.90
C ALA A 148 -19.48 -9.27 -3.01
N TRP A 149 -19.86 -9.84 -1.87
CA TRP A 149 -20.65 -11.05 -1.85
C TRP A 149 -22.01 -10.76 -2.51
N GLU A 150 -22.29 -11.41 -3.64
CA GLU A 150 -23.64 -11.45 -4.23
C GLU A 150 -24.32 -12.76 -3.80
N PRO A 151 -25.48 -12.74 -3.14
CA PRO A 151 -26.32 -13.94 -3.05
C PRO A 151 -26.81 -14.30 -4.46
N ALA A 152 -26.67 -15.58 -4.80
CA ALA A 152 -27.34 -16.17 -5.97
C ALA A 152 -28.87 -16.23 -5.77
#